data_AF-A0A7L2E528-F1
#
_entry.id   AF-A0A7L2E528-F1
#
_cell.length_a   1.000
_cell.length_b   1.000
_cell.length_c   1.000
_cell.angle_alpha   90.00
_cell.angle_beta   90.00
_cell.angle_gamma   90.00
#
_symmetry.space_group_name_H-M   'P 1'
#
loop_
_entity.id
_entity.type
_entity.pdbx_description
1 polymer ?
#
loop_
_entity_poly.entity_id
_entity_poly.type
_entity_poly.pdbx_seq_one_letter_code
_entity_poly.pdbx_strand_id
1 'polypeptide(L)'
;MTSEEKRNLRCYRGYIERSLNPVHILSNMTDWLSDEVKERVRREEVEKGVTAAAALFLDAVLLLEAEGWLRGFLDALFAAGYTGLAEAIENWDFSKLEKLELHRQLLKRIEATMLEIDPVAIVPYINTCLIERECDEILQVFECRGKAAGITKLIECLCRSDKENWPKSLQLALDNAGYYNASELWNIREDNGKNADGEMTDDFENYFETMVTFSEEAECDNLSKNLSSVSESVYEYSSVYEPKKARSYQIELAQPAIDGKNTLICAPTGSGKTFVALLICEHHLQNVQSGRKAKVVFLATKVPVYEQQKNVFRQHFERTGYSVQGICGETVANISVENVIQDSDIIVLTPQILVNSMKKGILSSLSIFTLMIFDECHNTTGNHPYNVLMTRYLDQKFDSSANQLPQIVGLTASVGVGNAKSTDETVEHICTLCSKLDIQAVSTVRENKQDLQRFGNKPETHIRWVKMRTHNHFADIISGLMSETEVLMRKIYSV
;
A
#
# COMPACT_ATOMS: atom_id res chain seq x y z
N MET A 1 -50.70 -16.20 -0.30
CA MET A 1 -49.25 -16.25 -0.62
C MET A 1 -48.99 -17.26 -1.72
N THR A 2 -48.07 -16.97 -2.62
CA THR A 2 -47.69 -17.89 -3.70
C THR A 2 -46.72 -18.93 -3.16
N SER A 3 -46.95 -20.21 -3.44
CA SER A 3 -46.03 -21.32 -3.11
C SER A 3 -44.58 -21.08 -3.57
N GLU A 4 -44.40 -20.12 -4.47
CA GLU A 4 -43.14 -19.61 -4.99
C GLU A 4 -42.27 -18.90 -3.93
N GLU A 5 -42.84 -18.04 -3.07
CA GLU A 5 -42.06 -17.32 -2.06
C GLU A 5 -41.45 -18.28 -1.02
N LYS A 6 -42.23 -19.28 -0.59
CA LYS A 6 -41.74 -20.36 0.29
C LYS A 6 -40.66 -21.19 -0.39
N ARG A 7 -40.79 -21.44 -1.70
CA ARG A 7 -39.79 -22.19 -2.47
C ARG A 7 -38.49 -21.40 -2.59
N ASN A 8 -38.56 -20.11 -2.89
CA ASN A 8 -37.39 -19.25 -3.02
C ASN A 8 -36.67 -19.11 -1.67
N LEU A 9 -37.41 -18.91 -0.57
CA LEU A 9 -36.82 -18.84 0.76
C LEU A 9 -36.11 -20.15 1.16
N ARG A 10 -36.63 -21.31 0.74
CA ARG A 10 -35.94 -22.60 0.88
C ARG A 10 -34.67 -22.68 0.04
N CYS A 11 -34.68 -22.18 -1.18
CA CYS A 11 -33.51 -22.18 -2.06
C CYS A 11 -32.36 -21.34 -1.49
N TYR A 12 -32.66 -20.19 -0.89
CA TYR A 12 -31.65 -19.27 -0.32
C TYR A 12 -31.43 -19.42 1.19
N ARG A 13 -31.98 -20.47 1.79
CA ARG A 13 -31.93 -20.76 3.23
C ARG A 13 -30.54 -20.59 3.84
N GLY A 14 -29.51 -21.09 3.16
CA GLY A 14 -28.14 -21.04 3.66
C GLY A 14 -27.59 -19.62 3.89
N TYR A 15 -28.04 -18.61 3.14
CA TYR A 15 -27.59 -17.22 3.35
C TYR A 15 -28.22 -16.59 4.60
N ILE A 16 -29.49 -16.92 4.83
CA ILE A 16 -30.27 -16.39 5.95
C ILE A 16 -29.77 -17.02 7.26
N GLU A 17 -29.61 -18.35 7.32
CA GLU A 17 -29.14 -19.06 8.52
C GLU A 17 -27.75 -18.61 8.98
N ARG A 18 -26.87 -18.29 8.02
CA ARG A 18 -25.50 -17.85 8.29
C ARG A 18 -25.40 -16.42 8.82
N SER A 19 -26.42 -15.59 8.61
CA SER A 19 -26.34 -14.15 8.91
C SER A 19 -27.35 -13.74 10.01
N LEU A 20 -28.59 -14.23 9.95
CA LEU A 20 -29.66 -13.84 10.86
C LEU A 20 -29.43 -14.41 12.28
N ASN A 21 -29.49 -13.57 13.31
CA ASN A 21 -29.84 -14.00 14.66
C ASN A 21 -31.34 -13.79 14.87
N PRO A 22 -32.15 -14.86 14.93
CA PRO A 22 -33.60 -14.71 14.99
C PRO A 22 -34.06 -14.01 16.28
N VAL A 23 -33.31 -14.08 17.38
CA VAL A 23 -33.70 -13.47 18.67
C VAL A 23 -33.84 -11.94 18.58
N HIS A 24 -33.14 -11.31 17.65
CA HIS A 24 -33.26 -9.87 17.42
C HIS A 24 -34.59 -9.46 16.75
N ILE A 25 -35.25 -10.38 16.02
CA ILE A 25 -36.48 -10.10 15.28
C ILE A 25 -37.75 -10.72 15.90
N LEU A 26 -37.63 -11.65 16.87
CA LEU A 26 -38.78 -12.37 17.44
C LEU A 26 -39.86 -11.45 18.02
N SER A 27 -39.50 -10.27 18.56
CA SER A 27 -40.45 -9.30 19.12
C SER A 27 -41.39 -8.73 18.06
N ASN A 28 -40.92 -8.63 16.81
CA ASN A 28 -41.67 -8.06 15.69
C ASN A 28 -42.42 -9.13 14.90
N MET A 29 -42.30 -10.41 15.31
CA MET A 29 -42.96 -11.56 14.68
C MET A 29 -44.11 -12.11 15.54
N THR A 30 -44.61 -11.35 16.51
CA THR A 30 -45.63 -11.79 17.49
C THR A 30 -46.97 -12.16 16.86
N ASP A 31 -47.32 -11.53 15.74
CA ASP A 31 -48.61 -11.73 15.08
C ASP A 31 -48.67 -13.06 14.32
N TRP A 32 -47.51 -13.67 14.05
CA TRP A 32 -47.40 -14.91 13.28
C TRP A 32 -46.81 -16.08 14.07
N LEU A 33 -45.92 -15.82 15.04
CA LEU A 33 -45.27 -16.87 15.84
C LEU A 33 -45.79 -16.92 17.27
N SER A 34 -46.18 -18.13 17.70
CA SER A 34 -46.61 -18.37 19.09
C SER A 34 -45.46 -18.18 20.08
N ASP A 35 -45.80 -17.87 21.34
CA ASP A 35 -44.82 -17.72 22.42
C ASP A 35 -43.99 -18.98 22.65
N GLU A 36 -44.59 -20.16 22.46
CA GLU A 36 -43.90 -21.44 22.54
C GLU A 36 -42.79 -21.55 21.49
N VAL A 37 -43.06 -21.17 20.24
CA VAL A 37 -42.05 -21.22 19.16
C VAL A 37 -40.94 -20.21 19.43
N LYS A 38 -41.29 -18.98 19.85
CA LYS A 38 -40.30 -17.93 20.16
C LYS A 38 -39.36 -18.38 21.29
N GLU A 39 -39.89 -19.02 22.32
CA GLU A 39 -39.07 -19.50 23.44
C GLU A 39 -38.19 -20.70 23.06
N ARG A 40 -38.70 -21.59 22.20
CA ARG A 40 -37.88 -22.68 21.63
C ARG A 40 -36.72 -22.14 20.81
N VAL A 41 -36.92 -21.09 20.02
CA VAL A 41 -35.83 -20.44 19.24
C VAL A 41 -34.77 -19.83 20.16
N ARG A 42 -35.16 -19.14 21.24
CA ARG A 42 -34.19 -18.60 22.22
C ARG A 42 -33.37 -19.69 22.89
N ARG A 43 -34.01 -20.80 23.27
CA ARG A 43 -33.31 -21.94 23.87
C ARG A 43 -32.32 -22.57 22.89
N GLU A 44 -32.72 -22.72 21.63
CA GLU A 44 -31.86 -23.29 20.59
C GLU A 44 -30.61 -22.43 20.32
N GLU A 45 -30.72 -21.10 20.42
CA GLU A 45 -29.57 -20.19 20.30
C GLU A 45 -28.53 -20.46 21.41
N VAL A 46 -28.99 -20.60 22.65
CA VAL A 46 -28.12 -20.82 23.82
C VAL A 46 -27.52 -22.23 23.81
N GLU A 47 -28.29 -23.24 23.41
CA GLU A 47 -27.87 -24.65 23.46
C GLU A 47 -27.03 -25.09 22.26
N LYS A 48 -27.40 -24.65 21.04
CA LYS A 48 -26.81 -25.14 19.78
C LYS A 48 -26.21 -24.04 18.90
N GLY A 49 -26.35 -22.78 19.29
CA GLY A 49 -25.78 -21.62 18.60
C GLY A 49 -26.73 -20.93 17.62
N VAL A 50 -26.33 -19.74 17.20
CA VAL A 50 -27.16 -18.80 16.42
C VAL A 50 -27.63 -19.39 15.08
N THR A 51 -26.76 -20.12 14.37
CA THR A 51 -27.12 -20.74 13.08
C THR A 51 -28.20 -21.81 13.23
N ALA A 52 -28.17 -22.61 14.30
CA ALA A 52 -29.20 -23.62 14.57
C ALA A 52 -30.53 -22.96 14.94
N ALA A 53 -30.50 -21.89 15.73
CA ALA A 53 -31.68 -21.09 16.03
C ALA A 53 -32.31 -20.48 14.76
N ALA A 54 -31.48 -19.96 13.86
CA ALA A 54 -31.95 -19.40 12.59
C ALA A 54 -32.60 -20.46 11.69
N ALA A 55 -32.05 -21.69 11.67
CA ALA A 55 -32.64 -22.82 10.97
C ALA A 55 -34.02 -23.19 11.54
N LEU A 56 -34.14 -23.32 12.87
CA LEU A 56 -35.39 -23.60 13.56
C LEU A 56 -36.44 -22.51 13.31
N PHE A 57 -36.03 -21.24 13.35
CA PHE A 57 -36.88 -20.11 13.03
C PHE A 57 -37.40 -20.18 11.60
N LEU A 58 -36.54 -20.45 10.60
CA LEU A 58 -36.95 -20.58 9.21
C LEU A 58 -37.89 -21.76 8.98
N ASP A 59 -37.69 -22.89 9.67
CA ASP A 59 -38.62 -24.01 9.62
C ASP A 59 -40.02 -23.61 10.11
N ALA A 60 -40.09 -22.87 11.22
CA ALA A 60 -41.36 -22.36 11.73
C ALA A 60 -42.02 -21.38 10.76
N VAL A 61 -41.25 -20.44 10.19
CA VAL A 61 -41.76 -19.45 9.24
C VAL A 61 -42.28 -20.09 7.95
N LEU A 62 -41.61 -21.12 7.44
CA LEU A 62 -42.03 -21.85 6.22
C LEU A 62 -43.36 -22.62 6.41
N LEU A 63 -43.73 -22.95 7.65
CA LEU A 63 -44.99 -23.60 8.00
C LEU A 63 -46.16 -22.60 8.14
N LEU A 64 -45.90 -21.30 8.19
CA LEU A 64 -46.96 -20.29 8.34
C LEU A 64 -47.85 -20.20 7.11
N GLU A 65 -49.17 -20.14 7.33
CA GLU A 65 -50.19 -19.95 6.27
C GLU A 65 -50.94 -18.61 6.40
N ALA A 66 -50.71 -17.88 7.49
CA ALA A 66 -51.32 -16.57 7.73
C ALA A 66 -50.93 -15.54 6.67
N GLU A 67 -51.84 -14.63 6.32
CA GLU A 67 -51.56 -13.59 5.33
C GLU A 67 -50.52 -12.57 5.86
N GLY A 68 -49.69 -12.07 4.95
CA GLY A 68 -48.75 -10.98 5.24
C GLY A 68 -47.47 -11.35 6.01
N TRP A 69 -47.22 -12.62 6.36
CA TRP A 69 -46.05 -12.98 7.17
C TRP A 69 -44.71 -12.64 6.52
N LEU A 70 -44.59 -12.70 5.18
CA LEU A 70 -43.34 -12.37 4.50
C LEU A 70 -43.04 -10.87 4.61
N ARG A 71 -44.07 -10.02 4.48
CA ARG A 71 -43.91 -8.58 4.68
C ARG A 71 -43.56 -8.26 6.13
N GLY A 72 -44.25 -8.92 7.07
CA GLY A 72 -43.92 -8.85 8.50
C GLY A 72 -42.47 -9.26 8.80
N PHE A 73 -41.99 -10.31 8.15
CA PHE A 73 -40.61 -10.76 8.29
C PHE A 73 -39.60 -9.75 7.73
N LEU A 74 -39.86 -9.17 6.55
CA LEU A 74 -39.02 -8.10 6.00
C LEU A 74 -39.01 -6.86 6.90
N ASP A 75 -40.17 -6.41 7.38
CA ASP A 75 -40.28 -5.27 8.28
C ASP A 75 -39.58 -5.54 9.63
N ALA A 76 -39.64 -6.79 10.13
CA ALA A 76 -38.92 -7.23 11.31
C ALA A 76 -37.40 -7.21 11.10
N LEU A 77 -36.90 -7.66 9.94
CA LEU A 77 -35.49 -7.59 9.57
C LEU A 77 -35.01 -6.13 9.51
N PHE A 78 -35.76 -5.26 8.84
CA PHE A 78 -35.45 -3.82 8.77
C PHE A 78 -35.39 -3.19 10.16
N ALA A 79 -36.37 -3.46 11.02
CA ALA A 79 -36.43 -2.91 12.37
C ALA A 79 -35.29 -3.40 13.27
N ALA A 80 -34.77 -4.61 13.05
CA ALA A 80 -33.59 -5.11 13.76
C ALA A 80 -32.27 -4.69 13.12
N GLY A 81 -32.28 -4.01 11.97
CA GLY A 81 -31.07 -3.53 11.29
C GLY A 81 -30.50 -4.46 10.21
N TYR A 82 -31.15 -5.58 9.88
CA TYR A 82 -30.75 -6.53 8.83
C TYR A 82 -31.14 -6.04 7.42
N THR A 83 -30.63 -4.88 7.04
CA THR A 83 -30.99 -4.22 5.77
C THR A 83 -30.50 -4.99 4.54
N GLY A 84 -29.36 -5.66 4.61
CA GLY A 84 -28.79 -6.41 3.48
C GLY A 84 -29.55 -7.72 3.24
N LEU A 85 -29.92 -8.41 4.30
CA LEU A 85 -30.80 -9.59 4.21
C LEU A 85 -32.21 -9.21 3.73
N ALA A 86 -32.77 -8.10 4.22
CA ALA A 86 -34.09 -7.64 3.79
C ALA A 86 -34.08 -7.29 2.29
N GLU A 87 -33.09 -6.54 1.81
CA GLU A 87 -32.91 -6.22 0.39
C GLU A 87 -32.73 -7.49 -0.46
N ALA A 88 -31.93 -8.45 0.01
CA ALA A 88 -31.65 -9.70 -0.70
C ALA A 88 -32.90 -10.59 -0.84
N ILE A 89 -33.74 -10.67 0.20
CA ILE A 89 -34.98 -11.45 0.18
C ILE A 89 -36.06 -10.75 -0.64
N GLU A 90 -36.19 -9.42 -0.53
CA GLU A 90 -37.18 -8.63 -1.28
C GLU A 90 -36.93 -8.69 -2.80
N ASN A 91 -35.66 -8.63 -3.21
CA ASN A 91 -35.26 -8.69 -4.63
C ASN A 91 -34.89 -10.09 -5.13
N TRP A 92 -34.83 -11.09 -4.25
CA TRP A 92 -34.29 -12.43 -4.53
C TRP A 92 -32.87 -12.43 -5.14
N ASP A 93 -32.04 -11.46 -4.77
CA ASP A 93 -30.64 -11.34 -5.19
C ASP A 93 -29.69 -11.41 -4.00
N PHE A 94 -28.91 -12.50 -3.94
CA PHE A 94 -27.95 -12.78 -2.87
C PHE A 94 -26.49 -12.53 -3.30
N SER A 95 -26.27 -11.94 -4.48
CA SER A 95 -24.93 -11.72 -5.04
C SER A 95 -24.01 -10.90 -4.12
N LYS A 96 -24.55 -9.88 -3.45
CA LYS A 96 -23.81 -9.07 -2.46
C LYS A 96 -23.35 -9.92 -1.27
N LEU A 97 -24.23 -10.77 -0.74
CA LEU A 97 -23.93 -11.64 0.41
C LEU A 97 -22.93 -12.75 0.03
N GLU A 98 -22.99 -13.26 -1.20
CA GLU A 98 -22.03 -14.25 -1.70
C GLU A 98 -20.60 -13.68 -1.73
N LYS A 99 -20.40 -12.44 -2.18
CA LYS A 99 -19.07 -11.78 -2.18
C LYS A 99 -18.46 -11.64 -0.79
N LEU A 100 -19.28 -11.58 0.26
CA LEU A 100 -18.80 -11.49 1.63
C LEU A 100 -18.20 -12.80 2.13
N GLU A 101 -18.53 -13.95 1.53
CA GLU A 101 -18.09 -15.27 2.02
C GLU A 101 -16.56 -15.40 1.99
N LEU A 102 -15.90 -14.87 0.96
CA LEU A 102 -14.43 -14.83 0.88
C LEU A 102 -13.83 -14.08 2.08
N HIS A 103 -14.40 -12.92 2.41
CA HIS A 103 -13.95 -12.07 3.50
C HIS A 103 -14.23 -12.71 4.87
N ARG A 104 -15.38 -13.39 5.03
CA ARG A 104 -15.71 -14.16 6.25
C ARG A 104 -14.72 -15.29 6.49
N GLN A 105 -14.34 -16.02 5.42
CA GLN A 105 -13.34 -17.08 5.51
C GLN A 105 -11.95 -16.54 5.84
N LEU A 106 -11.57 -15.41 5.23
CA LEU A 106 -10.31 -14.74 5.52
C LEU A 106 -10.26 -14.29 6.98
N LEU A 107 -11.31 -13.63 7.47
CA LEU A 107 -11.38 -13.10 8.84
C LEU A 107 -11.24 -14.22 9.87
N LYS A 108 -11.90 -15.36 9.65
CA LYS A 108 -11.73 -16.56 10.51
C LYS A 108 -10.32 -17.12 10.45
N ARG A 109 -9.68 -17.12 9.29
CA ARG A 109 -8.29 -17.61 9.13
C ARG A 109 -7.29 -16.74 9.89
N ILE A 110 -7.52 -15.42 9.94
CA ILE A 110 -6.63 -14.46 10.60
C ILE A 110 -7.07 -14.11 12.03
N GLU A 111 -8.05 -14.83 12.60
CA GLU A 111 -8.57 -14.58 13.95
C GLU A 111 -7.45 -14.53 15.00
N ALA A 112 -6.46 -15.41 14.89
CA ALA A 112 -5.30 -15.44 15.79
C ALA A 112 -4.51 -14.11 15.81
N THR A 113 -4.38 -13.44 14.65
CA THR A 113 -3.74 -12.12 14.53
C THR A 113 -4.58 -11.01 15.18
N MET A 114 -5.89 -11.19 15.24
CA MET A 114 -6.83 -10.21 15.78
C MET A 114 -6.95 -10.26 17.31
N LEU A 115 -6.47 -11.33 17.99
CA LEU A 115 -6.64 -11.51 19.44
C LEU A 115 -6.09 -10.37 20.30
N GLU A 116 -5.08 -9.64 19.81
CA GLU A 116 -4.48 -8.50 20.51
C GLU A 116 -5.14 -7.15 20.18
N ILE A 117 -6.21 -7.13 19.40
CA ILE A 117 -6.94 -5.90 19.04
C ILE A 117 -7.93 -5.55 20.14
N ASP A 118 -8.02 -4.26 20.46
CA ASP A 118 -9.00 -3.76 21.41
C ASP A 118 -10.35 -3.56 20.69
N PRO A 119 -11.38 -4.37 21.00
CA PRO A 119 -12.68 -4.21 20.34
C PRO A 119 -13.27 -2.82 20.62
N VAL A 120 -13.00 -2.19 21.76
CA VAL A 120 -13.52 -0.85 22.09
C VAL A 120 -12.97 0.22 21.15
N ALA A 121 -11.73 0.06 20.69
CA ALA A 121 -11.13 0.96 19.71
C ALA A 121 -11.70 0.79 18.29
N ILE A 122 -12.23 -0.39 17.98
CA ILE A 122 -12.72 -0.75 16.64
C ILE A 122 -14.23 -0.51 16.48
N VAL A 123 -15.03 -0.82 17.51
CA VAL A 123 -16.50 -0.73 17.49
C VAL A 123 -17.02 0.60 16.93
N PRO A 124 -16.49 1.79 17.29
CA PRO A 124 -16.96 3.07 16.75
C PRO A 124 -16.88 3.19 15.22
N TYR A 125 -15.92 2.53 14.59
CA TYR A 125 -15.72 2.56 13.14
C TYR A 125 -16.53 1.50 12.39
N ILE A 126 -16.97 0.45 13.08
CA ILE A 126 -17.64 -0.72 12.48
C ILE A 126 -19.09 -0.91 12.97
N ASN A 127 -19.58 -0.02 13.84
CA ASN A 127 -20.94 -0.07 14.40
C ASN A 127 -22.05 -0.15 13.33
N THR A 128 -21.87 0.49 12.17
CA THR A 128 -22.81 0.42 11.03
C THR A 128 -22.86 -0.95 10.35
N CYS A 129 -21.85 -1.78 10.59
CA CYS A 129 -21.72 -3.12 10.03
C CYS A 129 -22.26 -4.21 10.96
N LEU A 130 -22.52 -3.87 12.21
CA LEU A 130 -23.04 -4.77 13.25
C LEU A 130 -24.49 -4.40 13.58
N ILE A 131 -25.19 -5.31 14.23
CA ILE A 131 -26.50 -5.00 14.82
C ILE A 131 -26.29 -4.27 16.16
N GLU A 132 -27.16 -3.33 16.52
CA GLU A 132 -27.03 -2.50 17.74
C GLU A 132 -26.83 -3.34 19.00
N ARG A 133 -27.63 -4.41 19.16
CA ARG A 133 -27.51 -5.35 20.29
C ARG A 133 -26.19 -6.13 20.31
N GLU A 134 -25.60 -6.39 19.13
CA GLU A 134 -24.30 -7.06 19.04
C GLU A 134 -23.18 -6.15 19.53
N CYS A 135 -23.23 -4.84 19.21
CA CYS A 135 -22.29 -3.86 19.74
C CYS A 135 -22.28 -3.84 21.27
N ASP A 136 -23.47 -3.78 21.89
CA ASP A 136 -23.61 -3.80 23.35
C ASP A 136 -23.09 -5.12 23.95
N GLU A 137 -23.39 -6.26 23.32
CA GLU A 137 -22.91 -7.57 23.76
C GLU A 137 -21.38 -7.66 23.68
N ILE A 138 -20.77 -7.15 22.62
CA ILE A 138 -19.30 -7.12 22.45
C ILE A 138 -18.66 -6.32 23.58
N LEU A 139 -19.19 -5.13 23.89
CA LEU A 139 -18.68 -4.29 24.97
C LEU A 139 -18.88 -4.96 26.34
N GLN A 140 -20.03 -5.59 26.58
CA GLN A 140 -20.27 -6.33 27.81
C GLN A 140 -19.32 -7.53 27.97
N VAL A 141 -19.10 -8.31 26.90
CA VAL A 141 -18.16 -9.44 26.90
C VAL A 141 -16.74 -8.97 27.14
N PHE A 142 -16.35 -7.84 26.53
CA PHE A 142 -15.07 -7.20 26.78
C PHE A 142 -14.89 -6.83 28.26
N GLU A 143 -15.87 -6.16 28.86
CA GLU A 143 -15.81 -5.76 30.28
C GLU A 143 -15.80 -6.96 31.23
N CYS A 144 -16.58 -8.00 30.94
CA CYS A 144 -16.74 -9.15 31.84
C CYS A 144 -15.67 -10.23 31.68
N ARG A 145 -15.17 -10.45 30.46
CA ARG A 145 -14.31 -11.59 30.08
C ARG A 145 -12.97 -11.17 29.47
N GLY A 146 -12.77 -9.87 29.28
CA GLY A 146 -11.51 -9.31 28.81
C GLY A 146 -11.42 -9.19 27.29
N LYS A 147 -10.30 -8.60 26.86
CA LYS A 147 -10.01 -8.19 25.48
C LYS A 147 -10.18 -9.31 24.44
N ALA A 148 -9.56 -10.47 24.68
CA ALA A 148 -9.61 -11.60 23.76
C ALA A 148 -11.03 -12.13 23.53
N ALA A 149 -11.84 -12.22 24.60
CA ALA A 149 -13.23 -12.66 24.48
C ALA A 149 -14.09 -11.63 23.72
N GLY A 150 -13.86 -10.33 23.97
CA GLY A 150 -14.55 -9.25 23.27
C GLY A 150 -14.25 -9.23 21.76
N ILE A 151 -12.97 -9.38 21.37
CA ILE A 151 -12.61 -9.39 19.94
C ILE A 151 -13.07 -10.66 19.23
N THR A 152 -13.02 -11.84 19.88
CA THR A 152 -13.61 -13.06 19.33
C THR A 152 -15.11 -12.90 19.09
N LYS A 153 -15.83 -12.27 20.03
CA LYS A 153 -17.26 -11.97 19.84
C LYS A 153 -17.50 -10.98 18.69
N LEU A 154 -16.67 -9.95 18.56
CA LEU A 154 -16.72 -9.00 17.44
C LEU A 154 -16.53 -9.73 16.09
N ILE A 155 -15.53 -10.59 16.00
CA ILE A 155 -15.24 -11.39 14.79
C ILE A 155 -16.42 -12.33 14.47
N GLU A 156 -17.03 -12.94 15.49
CA GLU A 156 -18.22 -13.77 15.33
C GLU A 156 -19.38 -12.97 14.71
N CYS A 157 -19.70 -11.81 15.27
CA CYS A 157 -20.77 -10.93 14.76
C CYS A 157 -20.44 -10.42 13.35
N LEU A 158 -19.19 -10.02 13.10
CA LEU A 158 -18.77 -9.51 11.79
C LEU A 158 -18.82 -10.60 10.70
N CYS A 159 -18.52 -11.85 11.06
CA CYS A 159 -18.73 -13.00 10.17
C CYS A 159 -20.21 -13.25 9.82
N ARG A 160 -21.14 -12.74 10.62
CA ARG A 160 -22.60 -12.82 10.38
C ARG A 160 -23.17 -11.54 9.74
N SER A 161 -22.40 -10.46 9.67
CA SER A 161 -22.82 -9.19 9.06
C SER A 161 -23.35 -9.39 7.64
N ASP A 162 -24.51 -8.79 7.36
CA ASP A 162 -25.18 -8.78 6.07
C ASP A 162 -24.84 -7.53 5.23
N LYS A 163 -23.86 -6.73 5.67
CA LYS A 163 -23.54 -5.42 5.09
C LYS A 163 -22.36 -5.50 4.11
N GLU A 164 -22.58 -5.20 2.83
CA GLU A 164 -21.54 -5.31 1.79
C GLU A 164 -20.27 -4.50 2.09
N ASN A 165 -20.40 -3.38 2.83
CA ASN A 165 -19.32 -2.47 3.16
C ASN A 165 -18.47 -2.87 4.39
N TRP A 166 -18.83 -3.93 5.12
CA TRP A 166 -18.10 -4.29 6.34
C TRP A 166 -16.62 -4.60 6.13
N PRO A 167 -16.18 -5.26 5.04
CA PRO A 167 -14.76 -5.55 4.85
C PRO A 167 -13.91 -4.29 4.71
N LYS A 168 -14.42 -3.29 3.98
CA LYS A 168 -13.78 -1.98 3.82
C LYS A 168 -13.80 -1.17 5.11
N SER A 169 -14.89 -1.29 5.87
CA SER A 169 -15.03 -0.61 7.17
C SER A 169 -14.06 -1.20 8.21
N LEU A 170 -13.83 -2.52 8.19
CA LEU A 170 -12.81 -3.16 9.01
C LEU A 170 -11.40 -2.69 8.65
N GLN A 171 -11.07 -2.61 7.36
CA GLN A 171 -9.78 -2.08 6.89
C GLN A 171 -9.52 -0.68 7.45
N LEU A 172 -10.48 0.23 7.27
CA LEU A 172 -10.39 1.60 7.77
C LEU A 172 -10.32 1.67 9.30
N ALA A 173 -11.06 0.80 10.00
CA ALA A 173 -11.03 0.73 11.46
C ALA A 173 -9.65 0.31 11.98
N LEU A 174 -9.04 -0.70 11.36
CA LEU A 174 -7.69 -1.18 11.70
C LEU A 174 -6.64 -0.10 11.45
N ASP A 175 -6.72 0.59 10.32
CA ASP A 175 -5.81 1.70 9.97
C ASP A 175 -5.93 2.86 10.96
N ASN A 176 -7.16 3.31 11.25
CA ASN A 176 -7.39 4.43 12.15
C ASN A 176 -7.05 4.13 13.61
N ALA A 177 -7.20 2.87 14.04
CA ALA A 177 -6.84 2.43 15.38
C ALA A 177 -5.34 2.06 15.51
N GLY A 178 -4.56 2.14 14.43
CA GLY A 178 -3.12 1.90 14.44
C GLY A 178 -2.71 0.42 14.47
N TYR A 179 -3.60 -0.50 14.12
CA TYR A 179 -3.31 -1.94 14.04
C TYR A 179 -2.73 -2.31 12.67
N TYR A 180 -1.58 -1.74 12.32
CA TYR A 180 -0.99 -1.85 10.98
C TYR A 180 -0.66 -3.28 10.56
N ASN A 181 -0.19 -4.14 11.46
CA ASN A 181 0.10 -5.54 11.12
C ASN A 181 -1.17 -6.32 10.71
N ALA A 182 -2.27 -6.11 11.43
CA ALA A 182 -3.55 -6.75 11.11
C ALA A 182 -4.18 -6.12 9.86
N SER A 183 -4.05 -4.81 9.68
CA SER A 183 -4.46 -4.07 8.49
C SER A 183 -3.72 -4.56 7.22
N GLU A 184 -2.40 -4.72 7.29
CA GLU A 184 -1.58 -5.19 6.17
C GLU A 184 -1.94 -6.63 5.77
N LEU A 185 -2.23 -7.49 6.75
CA LEU A 185 -2.68 -8.86 6.49
C LEU A 185 -4.11 -8.93 5.93
N TRP A 186 -4.98 -7.99 6.30
CA TRP A 186 -6.36 -7.92 5.81
C TRP A 186 -6.46 -7.39 4.38
N ASN A 187 -5.52 -6.51 4.00
CA ASN A 187 -5.45 -5.72 2.77
C ASN A 187 -6.30 -6.25 1.60
N ILE A 188 -7.52 -5.71 1.48
CA ILE A 188 -8.48 -6.00 0.40
C ILE A 188 -8.15 -5.21 -0.88
N ARG A 189 -6.90 -4.76 -1.06
CA ARG A 189 -6.50 -4.23 -2.37
C ARG A 189 -6.67 -5.36 -3.38
N GLU A 190 -7.54 -5.12 -4.36
CA GLU A 190 -7.84 -6.03 -5.45
C GLU A 190 -6.54 -6.43 -6.15
N ASP A 191 -5.94 -7.54 -5.71
CA ASP A 191 -4.87 -8.19 -6.44
C ASP A 191 -5.52 -8.87 -7.64
N ASN A 192 -5.68 -8.11 -8.73
CA ASN A 192 -6.05 -8.64 -10.03
C ASN A 192 -4.93 -9.61 -10.45
N GLY A 193 -5.12 -10.87 -10.09
CA GLY A 193 -4.08 -11.88 -10.16
C GLY A 193 -3.38 -11.95 -11.51
N LYS A 194 -2.04 -12.03 -11.46
CA LYS A 194 -1.30 -13.23 -11.90
C LYS A 194 0.21 -13.05 -11.70
N ASN A 195 0.80 -14.16 -11.22
CA ASN A 195 2.21 -14.56 -11.26
C ASN A 195 3.10 -14.07 -10.12
N ALA A 196 2.91 -14.66 -8.95
CA ALA A 196 4.01 -14.93 -8.03
C ALA A 196 4.77 -16.19 -8.50
N ASP A 197 5.64 -16.02 -9.48
CA ASP A 197 6.82 -16.89 -9.65
C ASP A 197 8.04 -15.99 -9.45
N GLY A 198 8.27 -15.61 -8.19
CA GLY A 198 9.55 -15.08 -7.74
C GLY A 198 10.23 -16.22 -6.99
N GLU A 199 11.23 -16.83 -7.64
CA GLU A 199 12.13 -17.79 -7.01
C GLU A 199 12.64 -17.22 -5.67
N MET A 200 12.31 -17.94 -4.58
CA MET A 200 13.01 -17.80 -3.31
C MET A 200 14.46 -18.25 -3.55
N THR A 201 15.36 -17.31 -3.78
CA THR A 201 16.78 -17.56 -3.61
C THR A 201 17.08 -17.54 -2.12
N ASP A 202 17.29 -18.72 -1.55
CA ASP A 202 17.95 -18.94 -0.26
C ASP A 202 19.32 -18.24 -0.28
N ASP A 203 19.39 -17.07 0.35
CA ASP A 203 20.64 -16.46 0.83
C ASP A 203 20.38 -15.91 2.25
N PHE A 204 20.13 -16.82 3.19
CA PHE A 204 20.28 -16.55 4.62
C PHE A 204 21.79 -16.52 4.95
N GLU A 205 22.48 -15.44 4.57
CA GLU A 205 23.75 -15.10 5.21
C GLU A 205 23.47 -14.35 6.53
N ASN A 206 23.91 -14.97 7.63
CA ASN A 206 23.90 -14.44 9.00
C ASN A 206 24.36 -12.98 9.08
N TYR A 207 23.41 -12.03 9.08
CA TYR A 207 23.66 -10.68 9.56
C TYR A 207 23.35 -10.63 11.06
N PHE A 208 24.42 -10.61 11.87
CA PHE A 208 24.34 -10.24 13.27
C PHE A 208 23.79 -8.81 13.36
N GLU A 209 22.53 -8.66 13.76
CA GLU A 209 21.87 -7.37 13.93
C GLU A 209 22.48 -6.67 15.15
N THR A 210 23.37 -5.71 14.90
CA THR A 210 23.85 -4.79 15.94
C THR A 210 22.71 -3.81 16.23
N MET A 211 21.98 -4.02 17.32
CA MET A 211 20.98 -3.07 17.81
C MET A 211 21.65 -1.73 18.13
N VAL A 212 21.46 -0.73 17.27
CA VAL A 212 21.81 0.67 17.54
C VAL A 212 20.57 1.34 18.10
N THR A 213 20.53 1.56 19.41
CA THR A 213 19.50 2.38 20.06
C THR A 213 19.83 3.86 19.88
N PHE A 214 18.98 4.58 19.15
CA PHE A 214 18.97 6.03 19.10
C PHE A 214 18.18 6.57 20.30
N SER A 215 18.78 7.49 21.05
CA SER A 215 18.10 8.26 22.10
C SER A 215 18.26 9.73 21.73
N GLU A 216 17.18 10.37 21.31
CA GLU A 216 17.10 11.83 21.18
C GLU A 216 16.49 12.39 22.47
N GLU A 217 17.24 13.24 23.17
CA GLU A 217 16.67 14.14 24.17
C GLU A 217 16.13 15.36 23.40
N ALA A 218 14.83 15.61 23.50
CA ALA A 218 14.19 16.75 22.87
C ALA A 218 14.55 18.04 23.62
N GLU A 219 15.46 18.85 23.06
CA GLU A 219 15.51 20.28 23.38
C GLU A 219 14.39 20.99 22.61
N CYS A 220 13.27 21.19 23.31
CA CYS A 220 12.22 22.12 22.92
C CYS A 220 12.72 23.56 23.09
N ASP A 221 13.09 24.22 21.98
CA ASP A 221 13.15 25.68 21.95
C ASP A 221 12.16 26.26 20.92
N ASN A 222 11.01 26.62 21.49
CA ASN A 222 10.04 27.63 21.11
C ASN A 222 10.35 28.51 19.88
N LEU A 223 9.58 28.30 18.81
CA LEU A 223 9.11 29.38 17.94
C LEU A 223 7.59 29.32 17.80
N SER A 224 6.90 29.30 18.95
CA SER A 224 5.49 29.69 19.04
C SER A 224 5.42 31.14 19.54
N LYS A 225 4.99 32.05 18.67
CA LYS A 225 4.28 33.26 19.11
C LYS A 225 3.03 33.46 18.25
N ASN A 226 1.93 33.03 18.89
CA ASN A 226 0.57 33.54 18.83
C ASN A 226 -0.19 33.45 17.50
N LEU A 227 -1.20 32.57 17.49
CA LEU A 227 -2.55 32.97 17.12
C LEU A 227 -3.56 32.20 17.99
N SER A 228 -4.25 32.93 18.87
CA SER A 228 -5.37 32.44 19.66
C SER A 228 -6.64 32.37 18.82
N SER A 229 -7.42 31.31 19.07
CA SER A 229 -8.87 31.14 18.84
C SER A 229 -9.41 31.36 17.42
N VAL A 230 -9.50 30.28 16.64
CA VAL A 230 -10.61 30.07 15.67
C VAL A 230 -11.00 28.59 15.67
N SER A 231 -12.31 28.39 15.68
CA SER A 231 -13.10 27.15 15.69
C SER A 231 -12.79 26.15 14.58
N GLU A 232 -13.15 24.89 14.86
CA GLU A 232 -13.21 23.75 13.94
C GLU A 232 -13.74 24.14 12.56
N SER A 233 -12.86 24.04 11.57
CA SER A 233 -13.23 23.90 10.16
C SER A 233 -12.28 22.89 9.53
N VAL A 234 -12.87 21.85 8.95
CA VAL A 234 -12.31 20.83 8.08
C VAL A 234 -11.04 21.31 7.37
N TYR A 235 -9.90 20.67 7.64
CA TYR A 235 -8.68 20.88 6.86
C TYR A 235 -8.87 20.26 5.47
N GLU A 236 -9.48 21.02 4.56
CA GLU A 236 -9.22 20.85 3.13
C GLU A 236 -7.72 21.07 2.92
N TYR A 237 -7.02 20.02 2.47
CA TYR A 237 -5.66 20.14 1.94
C TYR A 237 -5.69 21.04 0.70
N SER A 238 -5.62 22.35 0.90
CA SER A 238 -5.33 23.30 -0.16
C SER A 238 -3.85 23.16 -0.53
N SER A 239 -3.55 22.26 -1.47
CA SER A 239 -2.21 22.01 -1.99
C SER A 239 -1.78 23.11 -2.96
N VAL A 240 -1.74 24.36 -2.51
CA VAL A 240 -1.19 25.46 -3.31
C VAL A 240 0.31 25.22 -3.46
N TYR A 241 0.74 24.80 -4.64
CA TYR A 241 2.13 24.62 -4.99
C TYR A 241 2.83 26.00 -5.01
N GLU A 242 3.72 26.27 -4.07
CA GLU A 242 4.57 27.45 -4.10
C GLU A 242 5.80 27.21 -5.00
N PRO A 243 6.08 28.08 -5.99
CA PRO A 243 7.29 27.99 -6.80
C PRO A 243 8.54 28.13 -5.91
N LYS A 244 9.25 27.02 -5.71
CA LYS A 244 10.49 27.03 -4.93
C LYS A 244 11.61 27.64 -5.76
N LYS A 245 12.29 28.65 -5.22
CA LYS A 245 13.50 29.21 -5.82
C LYS A 245 14.69 28.28 -5.56
N ALA A 246 15.49 28.03 -6.60
CA ALA A 246 16.70 27.23 -6.47
C ALA A 246 17.75 27.89 -5.57
N ARG A 247 18.40 27.08 -4.73
CA ARG A 247 19.54 27.50 -3.92
C ARG A 247 20.83 27.49 -4.74
N SER A 248 21.85 28.21 -4.28
CA SER A 248 23.12 28.35 -5.00
C SER A 248 23.79 26.99 -5.27
N TYR A 249 23.82 26.09 -4.28
CA TYR A 249 24.37 24.75 -4.48
C TYR A 249 23.54 23.90 -5.46
N GLN A 250 22.24 24.15 -5.60
CA GLN A 250 21.38 23.41 -6.53
C GLN A 250 21.62 23.86 -7.97
N ILE A 251 21.86 25.17 -8.16
CA ILE A 251 22.27 25.74 -9.45
C ILE A 251 23.65 25.19 -9.84
N GLU A 252 24.60 25.17 -8.90
CA GLU A 252 25.93 24.57 -9.10
C GLU A 252 25.83 23.10 -9.56
N LEU A 253 24.98 22.30 -8.90
CA LEU A 253 24.77 20.90 -9.27
C LEU A 253 24.17 20.74 -10.67
N ALA A 254 23.26 21.63 -11.07
CA ALA A 254 22.58 21.58 -12.36
C ALA A 254 23.46 22.02 -13.54
N GLN A 255 24.43 22.90 -13.30
CA GLN A 255 25.13 23.63 -14.36
C GLN A 255 25.75 22.73 -15.44
N PRO A 256 26.49 21.64 -15.14
CA PRO A 256 27.08 20.81 -16.20
C PRO A 256 26.03 20.14 -17.09
N ALA A 257 24.87 19.80 -16.54
CA ALA A 257 23.76 19.23 -17.31
C ALA A 257 23.03 20.31 -18.13
N ILE A 258 22.89 21.52 -17.59
CA ILE A 258 22.39 22.69 -18.33
C ILE A 258 23.29 23.00 -19.55
N ASP A 259 24.61 22.83 -19.40
CA ASP A 259 25.57 22.97 -20.51
C ASP A 259 25.48 21.82 -21.55
N GLY A 260 24.53 20.89 -21.40
CA GLY A 260 24.30 19.77 -22.33
C GLY A 260 25.21 18.55 -22.12
N LYS A 261 25.99 18.50 -21.04
CA LYS A 261 26.88 17.34 -20.77
C LYS A 261 26.10 16.19 -20.13
N ASN A 262 26.49 14.97 -20.47
CA ASN A 262 26.07 13.80 -19.70
C ASN A 262 26.64 13.89 -18.28
N THR A 263 25.77 13.98 -17.27
CA THR A 263 26.16 14.45 -15.94
C THR A 263 25.73 13.48 -14.85
N LEU A 264 26.67 13.10 -13.98
CA LEU A 264 26.42 12.34 -12.76
C LEU A 264 26.36 13.29 -11.56
N ILE A 265 25.18 13.53 -11.02
CA ILE A 265 24.95 14.39 -9.87
C ILE A 265 25.04 13.56 -8.60
N CYS A 266 26.12 13.75 -7.84
CA CYS A 266 26.34 13.09 -6.56
C CYS A 266 26.18 14.10 -5.41
N ALA A 267 25.05 14.04 -4.72
CA ALA A 267 24.74 14.92 -3.60
C ALA A 267 23.93 14.20 -2.51
N PRO A 268 24.11 14.51 -1.20
CA PRO A 268 23.47 13.79 -0.10
C PRO A 268 21.93 13.71 -0.23
N THR A 269 21.32 12.66 0.34
CA THR A 269 19.86 12.59 0.48
C THR A 269 19.35 13.81 1.26
N GLY A 270 18.20 14.35 0.86
CA GLY A 270 17.66 15.60 1.43
C GLY A 270 18.17 16.89 0.80
N SER A 271 19.25 16.87 0.00
CA SER A 271 19.74 18.06 -0.74
C SER A 271 18.81 18.54 -1.88
N GLY A 272 17.76 17.77 -2.19
CA GLY A 272 16.80 18.10 -3.23
C GLY A 272 17.28 17.77 -4.65
N LYS A 273 17.96 16.62 -4.85
CA LYS A 273 18.35 16.12 -6.19
C LYS A 273 17.19 16.08 -7.19
N THR A 274 15.99 15.67 -6.74
CA THR A 274 14.77 15.75 -7.56
C THR A 274 14.50 17.17 -8.04
N PHE A 275 14.64 18.17 -7.18
CA PHE A 275 14.43 19.57 -7.56
C PHE A 275 15.50 20.05 -8.55
N VAL A 276 16.76 19.63 -8.39
CA VAL A 276 17.81 19.86 -9.40
C VAL A 276 17.44 19.24 -10.75
N ALA A 277 16.86 18.03 -10.76
CA ALA A 277 16.36 17.40 -11.96
C ALA A 277 15.22 18.18 -12.63
N LEU A 278 14.30 18.77 -11.86
CA LEU A 278 13.25 19.66 -12.39
C LEU A 278 13.86 20.88 -13.10
N LEU A 279 14.89 21.52 -12.51
CA LEU A 279 15.58 22.66 -13.12
C LEU A 279 16.25 22.27 -14.46
N ILE A 280 16.90 21.10 -14.50
CA ILE A 280 17.53 20.58 -15.71
C ILE A 280 16.46 20.29 -16.78
N CYS A 281 15.35 19.64 -16.40
CA CYS A 281 14.24 19.38 -17.31
C CYS A 281 13.63 20.67 -17.87
N GLU A 282 13.36 21.66 -17.03
CA GLU A 282 12.77 22.93 -17.44
C GLU A 282 13.69 23.65 -18.44
N HIS A 283 14.99 23.76 -18.11
CA HIS A 283 15.97 24.34 -19.01
C HIS A 283 16.05 23.55 -20.33
N HIS A 284 16.09 22.22 -20.27
CA HIS A 284 16.18 21.36 -21.44
C HIS A 284 14.98 21.54 -22.37
N LEU A 285 13.75 21.49 -21.83
CA LEU A 285 12.51 21.66 -22.58
C LEU A 285 12.41 23.04 -23.26
N GLN A 286 12.98 24.09 -22.65
CA GLN A 286 12.98 25.44 -23.20
C GLN A 286 14.05 25.68 -24.29
N ASN A 287 15.14 24.91 -24.28
CA ASN A 287 16.33 25.17 -25.11
C ASN A 287 16.62 24.09 -26.17
N VAL A 288 15.70 23.16 -26.43
CA VAL A 288 15.88 22.16 -27.50
C VAL A 288 15.98 22.85 -28.86
N GLN A 289 16.94 22.39 -29.68
CA GLN A 289 17.22 22.90 -31.02
C GLN A 289 15.96 22.89 -31.90
N SER A 290 15.79 23.95 -32.69
CA SER A 290 14.64 24.11 -33.60
C SER A 290 14.45 22.90 -34.52
N GLY A 291 13.28 22.27 -34.46
CA GLY A 291 12.89 21.16 -35.32
C GLY A 291 12.80 19.78 -34.66
N ARG A 292 13.29 19.60 -33.42
CA ARG A 292 13.08 18.38 -32.63
C ARG A 292 12.18 18.65 -31.44
N LYS A 293 11.12 17.86 -31.26
CA LYS A 293 10.29 17.93 -30.06
C LYS A 293 11.05 17.34 -28.87
N ALA A 294 11.19 18.11 -27.80
CA ALA A 294 11.79 17.65 -26.56
C ALA A 294 10.95 16.53 -25.94
N LYS A 295 11.60 15.48 -25.47
CA LYS A 295 10.95 14.38 -24.73
C LYS A 295 11.88 13.88 -23.63
N VAL A 296 11.35 13.82 -22.40
CA VAL A 296 12.10 13.48 -21.20
C VAL A 296 11.57 12.20 -20.60
N VAL A 297 12.46 11.33 -20.14
CA VAL A 297 12.09 10.20 -19.28
C VAL A 297 12.81 10.29 -17.93
N PHE A 298 12.05 10.15 -16.85
CA PHE A 298 12.56 10.00 -15.50
C PHE A 298 12.37 8.55 -15.04
N LEU A 299 13.46 7.88 -14.73
CA LEU A 299 13.47 6.48 -14.34
C LEU A 299 13.64 6.36 -12.82
N ALA A 300 12.69 5.70 -12.17
CA ALA A 300 12.71 5.43 -10.74
C ALA A 300 12.64 3.92 -10.47
N THR A 301 13.45 3.42 -9.54
CA THR A 301 13.61 1.98 -9.30
C THR A 301 12.44 1.35 -8.54
N LYS A 302 11.95 2.00 -7.48
CA LYS A 302 10.88 1.50 -6.59
C LYS A 302 9.54 2.14 -6.92
N VAL A 303 8.44 1.39 -6.86
CA VAL A 303 7.07 1.88 -7.17
C VAL A 303 6.64 3.07 -6.31
N PRO A 304 6.86 3.08 -4.97
CA PRO A 304 6.51 4.25 -4.16
C PRO A 304 7.29 5.51 -4.55
N VAL A 305 8.58 5.35 -4.90
CA VAL A 305 9.41 6.46 -5.38
C VAL A 305 8.89 6.94 -6.74
N TYR A 306 8.58 6.03 -7.66
CA TYR A 306 7.94 6.36 -8.94
C TYR A 306 6.66 7.19 -8.75
N GLU A 307 5.75 6.79 -7.87
CA GLU A 307 4.49 7.51 -7.59
C GLU A 307 4.77 8.91 -7.05
N GLN A 308 5.70 9.03 -6.11
CA GLN A 308 6.13 10.31 -5.56
C GLN A 308 6.69 11.23 -6.66
N GLN A 309 7.62 10.71 -7.49
CA GLN A 309 8.25 11.50 -8.55
C GLN A 309 7.23 11.89 -9.63
N LYS A 310 6.36 10.97 -10.05
CA LYS A 310 5.25 11.26 -10.98
C LYS A 310 4.42 12.44 -10.49
N ASN A 311 4.01 12.44 -9.22
CA ASN A 311 3.22 13.54 -8.66
C ASN A 311 4.01 14.86 -8.61
N VAL A 312 5.30 14.82 -8.25
CA VAL A 312 6.16 16.01 -8.24
C VAL A 312 6.32 16.62 -9.64
N PHE A 313 6.63 15.79 -10.65
CA PHE A 313 6.76 16.25 -12.04
C PHE A 313 5.44 16.79 -12.58
N ARG A 314 4.32 16.10 -12.28
CA ARG A 314 2.98 16.51 -12.69
C ARG A 314 2.61 17.89 -12.15
N GLN A 315 2.73 18.08 -10.83
CA GLN A 315 2.47 19.37 -10.18
C GLN A 315 3.36 20.50 -10.70
N HIS A 316 4.61 20.18 -11.09
CA HIS A 316 5.55 21.18 -11.56
C HIS A 316 5.32 21.59 -13.02
N PHE A 317 5.02 20.65 -13.93
CA PHE A 317 5.04 20.88 -15.38
C PHE A 317 3.67 20.94 -16.06
N GLU A 318 2.60 20.35 -15.52
CA GLU A 318 1.27 20.45 -16.15
C GLU A 318 0.77 21.90 -16.16
N ARG A 319 1.08 22.66 -15.10
CA ARG A 319 0.76 24.10 -15.01
C ARG A 319 1.49 24.97 -16.04
N THR A 320 2.57 24.47 -16.65
CA THR A 320 3.31 25.18 -17.71
C THR A 320 2.95 24.68 -19.11
N GLY A 321 1.96 23.78 -19.23
CA GLY A 321 1.40 23.31 -20.50
C GLY A 321 2.06 22.04 -21.06
N TYR A 322 2.96 21.39 -20.32
CA TYR A 322 3.56 20.12 -20.74
C TYR A 322 2.69 18.93 -20.33
N SER A 323 2.64 17.92 -21.19
CA SER A 323 1.99 16.63 -20.90
C SER A 323 2.91 15.75 -20.05
N VAL A 324 2.47 15.40 -18.85
CA VAL A 324 3.19 14.53 -17.91
C VAL A 324 2.39 13.26 -17.67
N GLN A 325 2.94 12.11 -18.05
CA GLN A 325 2.33 10.81 -17.75
C GLN A 325 3.32 9.90 -17.03
N GLY A 326 2.80 8.81 -16.46
CA GLY A 326 3.67 7.79 -15.87
C GLY A 326 3.08 6.40 -16.00
N ILE A 327 3.98 5.42 -16.10
CA ILE A 327 3.63 3.99 -16.15
C ILE A 327 4.50 3.24 -15.13
N CYS A 328 3.87 2.40 -14.31
CA CYS A 328 4.53 1.42 -13.46
C CYS A 328 4.06 -0.01 -13.77
N GLY A 329 4.61 -1.00 -13.06
CA GLY A 329 4.31 -2.42 -13.29
C GLY A 329 2.82 -2.76 -13.13
N GLU A 330 2.10 -2.04 -12.26
CA GLU A 330 0.66 -2.26 -12.02
C GLU A 330 -0.20 -1.72 -13.17
N THR A 331 0.20 -0.63 -13.81
CA THR A 331 -0.62 0.03 -14.84
C THR A 331 -0.30 -0.45 -16.26
N VAL A 332 0.85 -1.09 -16.48
CA VAL A 332 1.36 -1.42 -17.84
C VAL A 332 0.45 -2.41 -18.59
N ALA A 333 -0.29 -3.27 -17.88
CA ALA A 333 -1.19 -4.25 -18.51
C ALA A 333 -2.39 -3.58 -19.21
N ASN A 334 -2.80 -2.39 -18.76
CA ASN A 334 -4.02 -1.72 -19.22
C ASN A 334 -3.73 -0.54 -20.14
N ILE A 335 -2.46 -0.23 -20.44
CA ILE A 335 -2.05 1.00 -21.12
C ILE A 335 -1.04 0.69 -22.23
N SER A 336 -1.23 1.30 -23.41
CA SER A 336 -0.24 1.25 -24.49
C SER A 336 0.98 2.13 -24.16
N VAL A 337 2.13 1.50 -23.94
CA VAL A 337 3.40 2.20 -23.69
C VAL A 337 3.77 3.12 -24.84
N GLU A 338 3.50 2.71 -26.09
CA GLU A 338 3.78 3.50 -27.28
C GLU A 338 2.99 4.82 -27.29
N ASN A 339 1.68 4.76 -27.05
CA ASN A 339 0.82 5.94 -27.06
C ASN A 339 1.23 6.92 -25.94
N VAL A 340 1.45 6.40 -24.72
CA VAL A 340 1.89 7.23 -23.59
C VAL A 340 3.20 7.95 -23.91
N ILE A 341 4.17 7.23 -24.49
CA ILE A 341 5.44 7.84 -24.86
C ILE A 341 5.24 8.87 -25.97
N GLN A 342 4.39 8.62 -26.98
CA GLN A 342 4.16 9.58 -28.07
C GLN A 342 3.46 10.86 -27.59
N ASP A 343 2.40 10.72 -26.79
CA ASP A 343 1.49 11.79 -26.36
C ASP A 343 2.03 12.65 -25.19
N SER A 344 3.10 12.19 -24.54
CA SER A 344 3.72 12.88 -23.40
C SER A 344 4.98 13.66 -23.77
N ASP A 345 5.21 14.77 -23.08
CA ASP A 345 6.49 15.50 -23.14
C ASP A 345 7.45 14.97 -22.06
N ILE A 346 6.90 14.60 -20.90
CA ILE A 346 7.64 14.02 -19.77
C ILE A 346 6.99 12.71 -19.36
N ILE A 347 7.79 11.65 -19.24
CA ILE A 347 7.33 10.34 -18.80
C ILE A 347 8.10 9.92 -17.55
N VAL A 348 7.40 9.60 -16.47
CA VAL A 348 8.01 8.93 -15.31
C VAL A 348 7.77 7.42 -15.45
N LEU A 349 8.80 6.58 -15.31
CA LEU A 349 8.69 5.13 -15.53
C LEU A 349 9.49 4.31 -14.51
N THR A 350 9.04 3.08 -14.28
CA THR A 350 9.95 2.03 -13.78
C THR A 350 10.79 1.47 -14.95
N PRO A 351 12.11 1.27 -14.79
CA PRO A 351 13.00 0.99 -15.91
C PRO A 351 12.73 -0.34 -16.62
N GLN A 352 12.19 -1.33 -15.91
CA GLN A 352 11.85 -2.63 -16.48
C GLN A 352 10.82 -2.52 -17.62
N ILE A 353 9.95 -1.50 -17.59
CA ILE A 353 8.96 -1.25 -18.65
C ILE A 353 9.65 -0.91 -19.96
N LEU A 354 10.65 -0.03 -19.95
CA LEU A 354 11.42 0.30 -21.15
C LEU A 354 12.21 -0.91 -21.64
N VAL A 355 12.85 -1.67 -20.73
CA VAL A 355 13.58 -2.90 -21.11
C VAL A 355 12.65 -3.88 -21.82
N ASN A 356 11.46 -4.11 -21.27
CA ASN A 356 10.47 -5.01 -21.86
C ASN A 356 9.92 -4.47 -23.19
N SER A 357 9.68 -3.16 -23.29
CA SER A 357 9.17 -2.53 -24.51
C SER A 357 10.18 -2.61 -25.66
N MET A 358 11.47 -2.43 -25.37
CA MET A 358 12.55 -2.61 -26.34
C MET A 358 12.70 -4.09 -26.74
N LYS A 359 12.62 -5.03 -25.79
CA LYS A 359 12.68 -6.48 -26.07
C LYS A 359 11.51 -6.97 -26.94
N LYS A 360 10.31 -6.44 -26.70
CA LYS A 360 9.09 -6.78 -27.45
C LYS A 360 8.97 -6.05 -28.80
N GLY A 361 9.91 -5.15 -29.13
CA GLY A 361 9.88 -4.36 -30.36
C GLY A 361 8.84 -3.23 -30.38
N ILE A 362 8.22 -2.90 -29.24
CA ILE A 362 7.29 -1.76 -29.10
C ILE A 362 8.05 -0.45 -29.25
N LEU A 363 9.28 -0.40 -28.71
CA LEU A 363 10.21 0.71 -28.92
C LEU A 363 11.43 0.19 -29.66
N SER A 364 11.73 0.79 -30.81
CA SER A 364 12.88 0.41 -31.64
C SER A 364 14.16 1.17 -31.28
N SER A 365 14.05 2.39 -30.72
CA SER A 365 15.21 3.23 -30.39
C SER A 365 14.99 4.09 -29.15
N LEU A 366 16.08 4.35 -28.41
CA LEU A 366 16.10 5.32 -27.31
C LEU A 366 16.18 6.78 -27.81
N SER A 367 16.41 6.97 -29.12
CA SER A 367 16.46 8.30 -29.78
C SER A 367 15.12 9.06 -29.73
N ILE A 368 14.03 8.37 -29.37
CA ILE A 368 12.74 9.03 -29.09
C ILE A 368 12.86 10.03 -27.92
N PHE A 369 13.76 9.77 -26.97
CA PHE A 369 14.04 10.67 -25.86
C PHE A 369 15.15 11.65 -26.24
N THR A 370 15.07 12.85 -25.67
CA THR A 370 16.13 13.87 -25.73
C THR A 370 16.90 13.97 -24.41
N LEU A 371 16.31 13.53 -23.30
CA LEU A 371 16.90 13.51 -21.97
C LEU A 371 16.40 12.27 -21.21
N MET A 372 17.33 11.52 -20.62
CA MET A 372 17.05 10.39 -19.74
C MET A 372 17.64 10.67 -18.35
N ILE A 373 16.79 10.68 -17.33
CA ILE A 373 17.17 10.91 -15.94
C ILE A 373 17.07 9.59 -15.19
N PHE A 374 18.16 9.16 -14.59
CA PHE A 374 18.26 7.93 -13.81
C PHE A 374 18.31 8.27 -12.33
N ASP A 375 17.23 7.98 -11.60
CA ASP A 375 17.23 8.09 -10.15
C ASP A 375 17.91 6.89 -9.50
N GLU A 376 18.67 7.12 -8.43
CA GLU A 376 19.58 6.14 -7.82
C GLU A 376 20.46 5.43 -8.87
N CYS A 377 21.11 6.23 -9.72
CA CYS A 377 21.83 5.74 -10.91
C CYS A 377 23.05 4.86 -10.60
N HIS A 378 23.52 4.79 -9.35
CA HIS A 378 24.57 3.86 -8.91
C HIS A 378 24.18 2.39 -9.15
N ASN A 379 22.89 2.09 -9.32
CA ASN A 379 22.37 0.77 -9.69
C ASN A 379 22.73 0.35 -11.12
N THR A 380 23.39 1.17 -11.94
CA THR A 380 23.72 0.87 -13.34
C THR A 380 24.90 -0.12 -13.43
N THR A 381 24.70 -1.34 -12.95
CA THR A 381 25.68 -2.43 -12.96
C THR A 381 24.99 -3.79 -13.15
N GLY A 382 25.76 -4.81 -13.53
CA GLY A 382 25.27 -6.19 -13.65
C GLY A 382 24.03 -6.32 -14.53
N ASN A 383 23.03 -7.04 -14.04
CA ASN A 383 21.76 -7.29 -14.74
C ASN A 383 20.68 -6.24 -14.42
N HIS A 384 21.01 -5.16 -13.70
CA HIS A 384 20.03 -4.14 -13.35
C HIS A 384 19.45 -3.50 -14.63
N PRO A 385 18.13 -3.19 -14.68
CA PRO A 385 17.49 -2.65 -15.88
C PRO A 385 18.15 -1.41 -16.48
N TYR A 386 18.73 -0.53 -15.64
CA TYR A 386 19.51 0.61 -16.13
C TYR A 386 20.71 0.19 -16.97
N ASN A 387 21.46 -0.83 -16.53
CA ASN A 387 22.63 -1.30 -17.26
C ASN A 387 22.19 -1.88 -18.62
N VAL A 388 21.08 -2.63 -18.65
CA VAL A 388 20.50 -3.18 -19.90
C VAL A 388 20.06 -2.08 -20.88
N LEU A 389 19.47 -0.99 -20.37
CA LEU A 389 19.12 0.17 -21.19
C LEU A 389 20.36 0.89 -21.71
N MET A 390 21.36 1.10 -20.84
CA MET A 390 22.59 1.79 -21.20
C MET A 390 23.47 0.98 -22.16
N THR A 391 23.49 -0.35 -22.08
CA THR A 391 24.12 -1.18 -23.10
C THR A 391 23.53 -0.90 -24.48
N ARG A 392 22.18 -0.85 -24.61
CA ARG A 392 21.53 -0.48 -25.87
C ARG A 392 21.84 0.94 -26.32
N TYR A 393 21.90 1.89 -25.39
CA TYR A 393 22.30 3.26 -25.69
C TYR A 393 23.73 3.29 -26.25
N LEU A 394 24.66 2.55 -25.65
CA LEU A 394 26.05 2.47 -26.11
C LEU A 394 26.16 1.76 -27.45
N ASP A 395 25.43 0.66 -27.67
CA ASP A 395 25.36 -0.02 -28.97
C ASP A 395 24.92 0.97 -30.07
N GLN A 396 23.87 1.76 -29.81
CA GLN A 396 23.42 2.82 -30.73
C GLN A 396 24.47 3.92 -30.96
N LYS A 397 25.28 4.23 -29.94
CA LYS A 397 26.39 5.18 -30.05
C LYS A 397 27.53 4.65 -30.93
N PHE A 398 27.89 3.38 -30.77
CA PHE A 398 28.99 2.76 -31.51
C PHE A 398 28.61 2.44 -32.95
N ASP A 399 27.41 1.91 -33.19
CA ASP A 399 26.97 1.50 -34.52
C ASP A 399 26.64 2.69 -35.44
N SER A 400 26.67 3.93 -34.94
CA SER A 400 26.30 5.16 -35.66
C SER A 400 24.91 5.10 -36.31
N SER A 401 24.08 4.16 -35.86
CA SER A 401 22.71 3.94 -36.35
C SER A 401 21.72 4.97 -35.80
N ALA A 402 22.11 5.67 -34.73
CA ALA A 402 21.36 6.77 -34.15
C ALA A 402 21.88 8.12 -34.67
N ASN A 403 20.99 8.90 -35.30
CA ASN A 403 21.31 10.27 -35.72
C ASN A 403 21.54 11.19 -34.49
N GLN A 404 20.86 10.97 -33.36
CA GLN A 404 21.03 11.73 -32.11
C GLN A 404 20.58 10.92 -30.87
N LEU A 405 21.48 10.76 -29.90
CA LEU A 405 21.20 10.11 -28.62
C LEU A 405 20.62 11.10 -27.58
N PRO A 406 19.87 10.62 -26.56
CA PRO A 406 19.45 11.45 -25.45
C PRO A 406 20.63 11.88 -24.57
N GLN A 407 20.52 13.06 -23.97
CA GLN A 407 21.40 13.44 -22.86
C GLN A 407 21.12 12.52 -21.64
N ILE A 408 22.16 12.16 -20.91
CA ILE A 408 22.09 11.29 -19.73
C ILE A 408 22.35 12.10 -18.46
N VAL A 409 21.43 12.03 -17.50
CA VAL A 409 21.61 12.60 -16.16
C VAL A 409 21.40 11.51 -15.11
N GLY A 410 22.43 11.22 -14.32
CA GLY A 410 22.34 10.30 -13.19
C GLY A 410 22.21 11.05 -11.86
N LEU A 411 21.28 10.65 -11.00
CA LEU A 411 21.12 11.18 -9.65
C LEU A 411 21.51 10.11 -8.63
N THR A 412 22.38 10.44 -7.67
CA THR A 412 22.70 9.52 -6.58
C THR A 412 23.10 10.24 -5.29
N ALA A 413 22.83 9.60 -4.15
CA ALA A 413 23.36 10.04 -2.86
C ALA A 413 24.86 9.72 -2.71
N SER A 414 25.30 8.61 -3.29
CA SER A 414 26.68 8.13 -3.28
C SER A 414 26.95 7.32 -4.55
N VAL A 415 28.16 7.41 -5.08
CA VAL A 415 28.60 6.61 -6.23
C VAL A 415 29.08 5.20 -5.83
N GLY A 416 29.20 4.93 -4.53
CA GLY A 416 29.76 3.69 -4.01
C GLY A 416 31.28 3.62 -4.19
N VAL A 417 31.89 2.59 -3.60
CA VAL A 417 33.32 2.28 -3.73
C VAL A 417 33.57 0.85 -4.21
N GLY A 418 32.51 0.08 -4.47
CA GLY A 418 32.61 -1.35 -4.77
C GLY A 418 33.42 -2.10 -3.72
N ASN A 419 34.34 -2.95 -4.18
CA ASN A 419 35.26 -3.72 -3.33
C ASN A 419 36.63 -3.03 -3.20
N ALA A 420 36.72 -1.73 -3.50
CA ALA A 420 37.98 -0.99 -3.48
C ALA A 420 38.59 -0.94 -2.08
N LYS A 421 39.88 -1.23 -1.99
CA LYS A 421 40.71 -1.12 -0.78
C LYS A 421 41.62 0.09 -0.82
N SER A 422 41.75 0.73 -1.97
CA SER A 422 42.59 1.90 -2.20
C SER A 422 41.81 3.03 -2.89
N THR A 423 42.39 4.23 -2.85
CA THR A 423 41.86 5.38 -3.57
C THR A 423 41.86 5.17 -5.08
N ASP A 424 42.89 4.51 -5.62
CA ASP A 424 43.03 4.27 -7.06
C ASP A 424 41.98 3.26 -7.55
N GLU A 425 41.75 2.18 -6.78
CA GLU A 425 40.66 1.24 -7.06
C GLU A 425 39.28 1.92 -6.95
N THR A 426 39.12 2.89 -6.05
CA THR A 426 37.90 3.68 -5.94
C THR A 426 37.69 4.56 -7.17
N VAL A 427 38.75 5.21 -7.65
CA VAL A 427 38.71 6.02 -8.88
C VAL A 427 38.32 5.13 -10.07
N GLU A 428 38.93 3.95 -10.20
CA GLU A 428 38.60 2.99 -11.26
C GLU A 428 37.14 2.53 -11.19
N HIS A 429 36.63 2.28 -9.99
CA HIS A 429 35.22 1.95 -9.76
C HIS A 429 34.28 3.08 -10.23
N ILE A 430 34.57 4.33 -9.84
CA ILE A 430 33.79 5.50 -10.24
C ILE A 430 33.86 5.72 -11.76
N CYS A 431 35.04 5.58 -12.36
CA CYS A 431 35.24 5.64 -13.81
C CYS A 431 34.43 4.55 -14.53
N THR A 432 34.38 3.34 -13.99
CA THR A 432 33.58 2.23 -14.53
C THR A 432 32.08 2.52 -14.46
N LEU A 433 31.58 3.14 -13.39
CA LEU A 433 30.19 3.57 -13.33
C LEU A 433 29.91 4.69 -14.36
N CYS A 434 30.82 5.66 -14.46
CA CYS A 434 30.72 6.75 -15.41
C CYS A 434 30.73 6.25 -16.87
N SER A 435 31.55 5.25 -17.19
CA SER A 435 31.62 4.68 -18.55
C SER A 435 30.33 3.96 -18.93
N LYS A 436 29.70 3.24 -17.99
CA LYS A 436 28.40 2.58 -18.22
C LYS A 436 27.27 3.58 -18.50
N LEU A 437 27.28 4.73 -17.82
CA LEU A 437 26.29 5.79 -18.01
C LEU A 437 26.67 6.82 -19.09
N ASP A 438 27.82 6.65 -19.76
CA ASP A 438 28.36 7.59 -20.75
C ASP A 438 28.53 9.03 -20.19
N ILE A 439 29.00 9.14 -18.94
CA ILE A 439 29.13 10.40 -18.21
C ILE A 439 30.35 11.20 -18.67
N GLN A 440 30.15 12.51 -18.83
CA GLN A 440 31.17 13.49 -19.20
C GLN A 440 31.57 14.40 -18.02
N ALA A 441 30.68 14.57 -17.02
CA ALA A 441 30.96 15.37 -15.83
C ALA A 441 30.36 14.75 -14.56
N VAL A 442 31.16 14.67 -13.49
CA VAL A 442 30.66 14.34 -12.15
C VAL A 442 30.42 15.65 -11.39
N SER A 443 29.15 15.96 -11.15
CA SER A 443 28.70 17.18 -10.50
C SER A 443 28.51 16.95 -8.99
N THR A 444 29.25 17.72 -8.19
CA THR A 444 29.20 17.71 -6.72
C THR A 444 29.28 19.14 -6.20
N VAL A 445 28.75 19.40 -5.00
CA VAL A 445 28.85 20.74 -4.38
C VAL A 445 30.29 21.00 -3.92
N ARG A 446 30.93 21.98 -4.55
CA ARG A 446 32.32 22.42 -4.30
C ARG A 446 32.37 23.85 -3.80
N GLU A 447 31.74 24.77 -4.51
CA GLU A 447 31.76 26.21 -4.20
C GLU A 447 30.79 26.54 -3.07
N ASN A 448 29.60 25.95 -3.09
CA ASN A 448 28.52 26.28 -2.16
C ASN A 448 28.40 25.28 -0.98
N LYS A 449 29.53 24.74 -0.49
CA LYS A 449 29.54 23.76 0.62
C LYS A 449 28.90 24.30 1.90
N GLN A 450 29.15 25.56 2.23
CA GLN A 450 28.57 26.22 3.41
C GLN A 450 27.05 26.33 3.31
N ASP A 451 26.53 26.62 2.10
CA ASP A 451 25.09 26.68 1.85
C ASP A 451 24.47 25.29 2.06
N LEU A 452 25.06 24.24 1.49
CA LEU A 452 24.58 22.86 1.68
C LEU A 452 24.61 22.42 3.16
N GLN A 453 25.68 22.74 3.89
CA GLN A 453 25.83 22.35 5.31
C GLN A 453 24.76 22.98 6.22
N ARG A 454 24.30 24.21 5.93
CA ARG A 454 23.21 24.86 6.68
C ARG A 454 21.88 24.11 6.60
N PHE A 455 21.67 23.31 5.56
CA PHE A 455 20.46 22.52 5.37
C PHE A 455 20.65 21.03 5.69
N GLY A 456 21.90 20.58 5.85
CA GLY A 456 22.25 19.21 6.16
C GLY A 456 22.93 19.12 7.52
N ASN A 457 22.15 19.13 8.61
CA ASN A 457 22.66 18.81 9.94
C ASN A 457 22.96 17.31 10.01
N LYS A 458 24.12 16.88 9.51
CA LYS A 458 24.58 15.50 9.71
C LYS A 458 25.00 15.37 11.18
N PRO A 459 24.30 14.57 12.00
CA PRO A 459 24.64 14.45 13.41
C PRO A 459 26.01 13.78 13.57
N GLU A 460 26.75 14.18 14.60
CA GLU A 460 27.96 13.47 15.00
C GLU A 460 27.56 12.11 15.58
N THR A 461 28.07 11.03 15.00
CA THR A 461 27.78 9.66 15.45
C THR A 461 28.86 9.19 16.40
N HIS A 462 28.50 8.93 17.67
CA HIS A 462 29.40 8.35 18.65
C HIS A 462 29.12 6.85 18.82
N ILE A 463 30.04 6.01 18.33
CA ILE A 463 29.94 4.55 18.48
C ILE A 463 30.47 4.17 19.87
N ARG A 464 29.64 3.52 20.68
CA ARG A 464 30.00 3.02 22.00
C ARG A 464 29.88 1.50 22.05
N TRP A 465 30.99 0.83 22.32
CA TRP A 465 31.00 -0.61 22.53
C TRP A 465 30.42 -0.95 23.91
N VAL A 466 29.37 -1.78 23.93
CA VAL A 466 28.71 -2.24 25.16
C VAL A 466 28.93 -3.74 25.32
N LYS A 467 29.18 -4.19 26.55
CA LYS A 467 29.33 -5.62 26.85
C LYS A 467 27.96 -6.31 26.74
N MET A 468 27.90 -7.43 26.02
CA MET A 468 26.74 -8.31 26.05
C MET A 468 26.73 -9.16 27.32
N ARG A 469 25.55 -9.66 27.71
CA ARG A 469 25.46 -10.65 28.80
C ARG A 469 26.18 -11.93 28.36
N THR A 470 26.99 -12.50 29.25
CA THR A 470 27.75 -13.73 28.95
C THR A 470 26.86 -14.97 28.90
N HIS A 471 25.73 -14.96 29.64
CA HIS A 471 24.76 -16.04 29.68
C HIS A 471 23.35 -15.45 29.68
N ASN A 472 22.43 -16.04 28.91
CA ASN A 472 21.04 -15.62 28.84
C ASN A 472 20.10 -16.83 28.78
N HIS A 473 19.92 -17.48 29.94
CA HIS A 473 19.06 -18.66 30.05
C HIS A 473 17.62 -18.44 29.59
N PHE A 474 17.11 -17.22 29.70
CA PHE A 474 15.78 -16.88 29.17
C PHE A 474 15.75 -17.02 27.63
N ALA A 475 16.78 -16.52 26.95
CA ALA A 475 16.87 -16.67 25.49
C ALA A 475 16.99 -18.15 25.09
N ASP A 476 17.75 -18.95 25.85
CA ASP A 476 17.90 -20.39 25.58
C ASP A 476 16.55 -21.12 25.67
N ILE A 477 15.77 -20.84 26.72
CA ILE A 477 14.45 -21.45 26.93
C ILE A 477 13.47 -21.03 25.83
N ILE A 478 13.37 -19.72 25.54
CA ILE A 478 12.43 -19.22 24.52
C ILE A 478 12.81 -19.73 23.12
N SER A 479 14.10 -19.78 22.79
CA SER A 479 14.57 -20.32 21.49
C SER A 479 14.23 -21.81 21.34
N GLY A 480 14.31 -22.58 22.44
CA GLY A 480 13.85 -23.96 22.48
C GLY A 480 12.36 -24.09 22.17
N LEU A 481 11.51 -23.30 22.84
CA LEU A 481 10.06 -23.29 22.61
C LEU A 481 9.70 -22.84 21.18
N MET A 482 10.39 -21.85 20.63
CA MET A 482 10.21 -21.41 19.24
C MET A 482 10.55 -22.55 18.27
N SER A 483 11.66 -23.25 18.49
CA SER A 483 12.07 -24.39 17.65
C SER A 483 11.02 -25.52 17.69
N GLU A 484 10.51 -25.86 18.87
CA GLU A 484 9.44 -26.85 19.01
C GLU A 484 8.16 -26.42 18.29
N THR A 485 7.80 -25.15 18.39
CA THR A 485 6.63 -24.55 17.71
C THR A 485 6.79 -24.58 16.20
N GLU A 486 7.97 -24.27 15.67
CA GLU A 486 8.27 -24.37 14.22
C GLU A 486 8.18 -25.82 13.71
N VAL A 487 8.69 -26.79 14.47
CA VAL A 487 8.55 -28.21 14.12
C VAL A 487 7.08 -28.62 14.10
N LEU A 488 6.28 -28.15 15.06
CA LEU A 488 4.84 -28.41 15.08
C LEU A 488 4.13 -27.75 13.89
N MET A 489 4.49 -26.51 13.57
CA MET A 489 3.94 -25.78 12.41
C MET A 489 4.18 -26.54 11.10
N ARG A 490 5.39 -27.04 10.86
CA ARG A 490 5.73 -27.83 9.66
C ARG A 490 4.90 -29.12 9.55
N LYS A 491 4.51 -29.74 10.67
CA LYS A 491 3.64 -30.93 10.68
C LYS A 491 2.19 -30.60 10.31
N ILE A 492 1.70 -29.44 10.71
CA ILE A 492 0.29 -29.03 10.51
C ILE A 492 0.08 -28.47 9.09
N TYR A 493 1.02 -27.67 8.59
CA TYR A 493 0.81 -26.85 7.39
C TYR A 493 1.58 -27.28 6.15
N SER A 494 2.16 -28.50 6.12
CA SER A 494 2.86 -29.10 4.95
C SER A 494 3.52 -28.07 4.02
N VAL A 495 4.33 -27.18 4.61
CA VAL A 495 5.07 -26.14 3.87
C VAL A 495 6.28 -26.75 3.20
#